data_AF-A0A1V2CGA4-F1
#
_entry.id   AF-A0A1V2CGA4-F1
#
_cell.length_a   1.000
_cell.length_b   1.000
_cell.length_c   1.000
_cell.angle_alpha   90.00
_cell.angle_beta   90.00
_cell.angle_gamma   90.00
#
_symmetry.space_group_name_H-M   'P 1'
#
loop_
_entity.id
_entity.type
_entity.pdbx_description
1 polymer ?
#
loop_
_entity_poly.entity_id
_entity_poly.type
_entity_poly.pdbx_seq_one_letter_code
_entity_poly.pdbx_strand_id
1 'polypeptide(L)'
;MNFKLIGILTLNSIFGCFAQNDSLQNPYFKSYNDKITASIYYLDTSNSFQIASGTQDSETFVNLIPNRREQIGFNLNYKIIDISVGFAPKFLSQNKGDSHSKNFNFNTRFYYKKWMQSFTFINQKGFYISDDNITAQLPDMRTTKIGGSTAYVFNNKFSFKTLVSQNEWQTKSSGSFIPTFSFYYTNIDLNTPDATPGDIYVFTLAPSYFYNFVISDRVLIGTGIALGVGINDIDGDSSALYQADFNLKLAYNKDRFFAFASINTVSFAQDDTVNPRLNDNIATLKLSAGYRFDPPKKVKEIYDKVNQKIGL
;
A
#
# COMPACT_ATOMS: atom_id res chain seq x y z
N MET A 1 57.84 25.62 8.86
CA MET A 1 56.98 24.46 9.17
C MET A 1 55.53 24.96 9.20
N ASN A 2 54.96 25.35 8.05
CA ASN A 2 54.24 24.55 7.05
C ASN A 2 52.92 23.91 7.55
N PHE A 3 51.82 24.47 7.00
CA PHE A 3 50.47 23.92 6.79
C PHE A 3 49.52 23.86 8.00
N LYS A 4 48.22 24.19 7.93
CA LYS A 4 47.34 24.63 6.83
C LYS A 4 46.09 25.28 7.45
N LEU A 5 45.75 26.47 6.97
CA LEU A 5 44.48 27.15 7.18
C LEU A 5 43.40 26.39 6.35
N ILE A 6 42.39 25.83 7.00
CA ILE A 6 41.25 25.19 6.30
C ILE A 6 40.24 26.29 5.98
N GLY A 7 40.17 26.65 4.69
CA GLY A 7 39.16 27.55 4.15
C GLY A 7 37.82 26.83 4.03
N ILE A 8 36.78 27.42 4.64
CA ILE A 8 35.39 27.07 4.39
C ILE A 8 35.02 27.70 3.04
N LEU A 9 35.01 26.89 1.99
CA LEU A 9 34.44 27.23 0.70
C LEU A 9 32.91 27.21 0.82
N THR A 10 32.31 28.38 1.04
CA THR A 10 30.88 28.61 0.80
C THR A 10 30.62 28.51 -0.70
N LEU A 11 30.06 27.38 -1.15
CA LEU A 11 29.53 27.24 -2.51
C LEU A 11 28.24 28.05 -2.61
N ASN A 12 28.36 29.35 -2.90
CA ASN A 12 27.28 30.16 -3.44
C ASN A 12 27.11 29.78 -4.92
N SER A 13 26.38 28.70 -5.19
CA SER A 13 25.87 28.42 -6.52
C SER A 13 24.59 29.22 -6.75
N ILE A 14 24.79 30.29 -7.51
CA ILE A 14 23.79 31.08 -8.23
C ILE A 14 22.92 30.13 -9.05
N PHE A 15 21.79 29.72 -8.49
CA PHE A 15 20.66 29.23 -9.27
C PHE A 15 19.66 30.37 -9.39
N GLY A 16 19.45 30.79 -10.64
CA GLY A 16 18.65 31.95 -11.02
C GLY A 16 17.32 32.00 -10.29
N CYS A 17 16.98 33.21 -9.83
CA CYS A 17 15.64 33.56 -9.42
C CYS A 17 14.68 33.35 -10.60
N PHE A 18 14.07 32.16 -10.69
CA PHE A 18 12.82 32.02 -11.41
C PHE A 18 11.77 32.78 -10.61
N ALA A 19 11.30 33.89 -11.18
CA ALA A 19 10.16 34.63 -10.70
C ALA A 19 9.03 33.65 -10.33
N GLN A 20 8.49 33.82 -9.12
CA GLN A 20 7.34 33.05 -8.65
C GLN A 20 6.15 33.36 -9.55
N ASN A 21 5.89 32.50 -10.54
CA ASN A 21 4.56 32.41 -11.13
C ASN A 21 3.62 31.99 -10.00
N ASP A 22 2.63 32.84 -9.75
CA ASP A 22 1.62 32.74 -8.71
C ASP A 22 1.19 31.29 -8.44
N SER A 23 1.13 30.91 -7.16
CA SER A 23 0.73 29.57 -6.72
C SER A 23 -0.66 29.14 -7.21
N LEU A 24 -1.50 30.12 -7.62
CA LEU A 24 -2.80 29.91 -8.26
C LEU A 24 -2.70 29.54 -9.75
N GLN A 25 -1.65 29.95 -10.46
CA GLN A 25 -1.49 29.67 -11.89
C GLN A 25 -0.74 28.36 -12.17
N ASN A 26 0.06 27.87 -11.23
CA ASN A 26 0.82 26.63 -11.38
C ASN A 26 0.66 25.73 -10.14
N PRO A 27 -0.50 25.04 -10.02
CA PRO A 27 -0.80 24.20 -8.87
C PRO A 27 0.20 23.05 -8.75
N TYR A 28 0.51 22.63 -7.52
CA TYR A 28 1.45 21.53 -7.25
C TYR A 28 0.95 20.15 -7.69
N PHE A 29 -0.35 20.03 -7.91
CA PHE A 29 -0.97 18.83 -8.44
C PHE A 29 -2.19 19.19 -9.31
N LYS A 30 -2.44 18.38 -10.34
CA LYS A 30 -3.59 18.46 -11.22
C LYS A 30 -4.61 17.40 -10.81
N SER A 31 -5.86 17.80 -10.61
CA SER A 31 -6.97 16.87 -10.36
C SER A 31 -7.63 16.42 -11.67
N TYR A 32 -8.10 15.18 -11.69
CA TYR A 32 -8.87 14.55 -12.76
C TYR A 32 -10.28 14.15 -12.29
N ASN A 33 -10.79 14.76 -11.22
CA ASN A 33 -12.13 14.48 -10.71
C ASN A 33 -13.25 14.80 -11.72
N ASP A 34 -12.97 15.61 -12.73
CA ASP A 34 -13.90 15.91 -13.83
C ASP A 34 -13.97 14.79 -14.88
N LYS A 35 -13.08 13.79 -14.82
CA LYS A 35 -13.01 12.67 -15.78
C LYS A 35 -13.49 11.36 -15.17
N ILE A 36 -14.01 10.49 -16.03
CA ILE A 36 -14.18 9.07 -15.71
C ILE A 36 -12.86 8.37 -16.05
N THR A 37 -12.26 7.72 -15.06
CA THR A 37 -11.00 6.98 -15.21
C THR A 37 -11.29 5.49 -15.27
N ALA A 38 -10.96 4.84 -16.39
CA ALA A 38 -11.02 3.38 -16.51
C ALA A 38 -9.61 2.81 -16.64
N SER A 39 -9.32 1.67 -16.00
CA SER A 39 -8.02 1.00 -16.16
C SER A 39 -8.13 -0.50 -16.02
N ILE A 40 -7.18 -1.19 -16.63
CA ILE A 40 -6.92 -2.60 -16.37
C ILE A 40 -5.69 -2.65 -15.45
N TYR A 41 -5.67 -3.59 -14.53
CA TYR A 41 -4.54 -3.82 -13.67
C TYR A 41 -4.21 -5.31 -13.53
N TYR A 42 -2.92 -5.58 -13.39
CA TYR A 42 -2.42 -6.81 -12.82
C TYR A 42 -1.97 -6.50 -11.39
N LEU A 43 -2.30 -7.40 -10.46
CA LEU A 43 -2.03 -7.26 -9.04
C LEU A 43 -1.51 -8.59 -8.49
N ASP A 44 -0.28 -8.63 -8.00
CA ASP A 44 0.22 -9.73 -7.16
C ASP A 44 0.21 -9.21 -5.71
N THR A 45 -0.67 -9.75 -4.88
CA THR A 45 -0.67 -9.45 -3.43
C THR A 45 -0.49 -10.74 -2.65
N SER A 46 0.58 -10.76 -1.87
CA SER A 46 0.89 -11.83 -0.93
C SER A 46 0.81 -11.29 0.49
N ASN A 47 -0.07 -11.88 1.29
CA ASN A 47 -0.04 -11.75 2.74
C ASN A 47 0.51 -13.08 3.27
N SER A 48 1.81 -13.11 3.56
CA SER A 48 2.53 -14.30 4.00
C SER A 48 2.90 -14.18 5.46
N PHE A 49 2.82 -15.30 6.18
CA PHE A 49 3.22 -15.37 7.58
C PHE A 49 4.49 -16.19 7.70
N GLN A 50 5.43 -15.75 8.53
CA GLN A 50 6.65 -16.48 8.83
C GLN A 50 6.64 -16.86 10.31
N ILE A 51 6.70 -18.16 10.56
CA ILE A 51 6.89 -18.71 11.90
C ILE A 51 8.39 -18.91 12.10
N ALA A 52 8.98 -18.26 13.10
CA ALA A 52 10.36 -18.50 13.52
C ALA A 52 10.36 -19.21 14.87
N SER A 53 11.06 -20.34 14.98
CA SER A 53 11.14 -21.12 16.23
C SER A 53 12.55 -21.65 16.44
N GLY A 54 13.06 -21.53 17.66
CA GLY A 54 14.42 -21.99 18.03
C GLY A 54 15.11 -21.07 19.02
N THR A 55 16.39 -21.34 19.30
CA THR A 55 17.28 -20.44 20.04
C THR A 55 18.01 -19.50 19.05
N GLN A 56 18.54 -18.37 19.53
CA GLN A 56 19.26 -17.38 18.70
C GLN A 56 20.34 -17.97 17.77
N ASP A 57 20.92 -19.12 18.15
CA ASP A 57 21.97 -19.80 17.39
C ASP A 57 21.46 -20.86 16.39
N SER A 58 20.18 -21.25 16.45
CA SER A 58 19.57 -22.27 15.57
C SER A 58 18.08 -22.04 15.37
N GLU A 59 17.73 -20.97 14.65
CA GLU A 59 16.34 -20.67 14.28
C GLU A 59 15.89 -21.44 13.05
N THR A 60 14.69 -22.03 13.12
CA THR A 60 13.99 -22.64 12.00
C THR A 60 12.90 -21.71 11.52
N PHE A 61 12.81 -21.48 10.20
CA PHE A 61 11.82 -20.60 9.59
C PHE A 61 10.82 -21.40 8.77
N VAL A 62 9.54 -21.15 8.98
CA VAL A 62 8.45 -21.77 8.21
C VAL A 62 7.60 -20.66 7.61
N ASN A 63 7.56 -20.59 6.27
CA ASN A 63 6.77 -19.59 5.56
C ASN A 63 5.41 -20.16 5.13
N LEU A 64 4.34 -19.55 5.59
CA LEU A 64 2.95 -19.80 5.19
C LEU A 64 2.58 -18.82 4.07
N ILE A 65 2.47 -19.34 2.85
CA ILE A 65 2.25 -18.53 1.66
C ILE A 65 0.87 -18.88 1.08
N PRO A 66 0.02 -17.89 0.76
CA PRO A 66 -1.29 -18.14 0.18
C PRO A 66 -1.19 -18.71 -1.25
N ASN A 67 -2.08 -19.65 -1.56
CA ASN A 67 -2.15 -20.34 -2.86
C ASN A 67 -2.57 -19.42 -4.02
N ARG A 68 -3.36 -18.36 -3.76
CA ARG A 68 -3.86 -17.42 -4.76
C ARG A 68 -3.34 -16.02 -4.47
N ARG A 69 -2.51 -15.47 -5.35
CA ARG A 69 -1.86 -14.16 -5.16
C ARG A 69 -2.06 -13.19 -6.32
N GLU A 70 -2.05 -13.73 -7.55
CA GLU A 70 -2.10 -12.93 -8.76
C GLU A 70 -3.54 -12.74 -9.25
N GLN A 71 -3.89 -11.49 -9.54
CA GLN A 71 -5.19 -11.06 -10.02
C GLN A 71 -5.06 -10.18 -11.25
N ILE A 72 -6.02 -10.30 -12.15
CA ILE A 72 -6.26 -9.32 -13.21
C ILE A 72 -7.60 -8.65 -12.87
N GLY A 73 -7.64 -7.34 -12.99
CA GLY A 73 -8.84 -6.60 -12.69
C GLY A 73 -9.04 -5.36 -13.52
N PHE A 74 -10.22 -4.79 -13.35
CA PHE A 74 -10.67 -3.57 -13.97
C PHE A 74 -11.04 -2.57 -12.89
N ASN A 75 -10.65 -1.32 -13.07
CA ASN A 75 -10.97 -0.20 -12.19
C ASN A 75 -11.76 0.86 -12.95
N LEU A 76 -12.84 1.36 -12.36
CA LEU A 76 -13.61 2.50 -12.84
C LEU A 76 -13.75 3.51 -11.71
N ASN A 77 -13.28 4.73 -11.95
CA ASN A 77 -13.32 5.82 -11.00
C ASN A 77 -14.01 7.05 -11.59
N TYR A 78 -14.90 7.69 -10.82
CA TYR A 78 -15.49 8.99 -11.14
C TYR A 78 -15.76 9.78 -9.85
N LYS A 79 -15.09 10.93 -9.70
CA LYS A 79 -15.17 11.79 -8.51
C LYS A 79 -14.85 11.00 -7.22
N ILE A 80 -15.82 10.82 -6.32
CA ILE A 80 -15.66 10.04 -5.07
C ILE A 80 -15.89 8.54 -5.25
N ILE A 81 -16.41 8.11 -6.40
CA ILE A 81 -16.73 6.70 -6.68
C ILE A 81 -15.48 6.02 -7.24
N ASP A 82 -15.03 4.95 -6.61
CA ASP A 82 -13.95 4.08 -7.09
C ASP A 82 -14.40 2.63 -6.98
N ILE A 83 -14.53 1.95 -8.13
CA ILE A 83 -15.00 0.57 -8.22
C ILE A 83 -13.92 -0.27 -8.90
N SER A 84 -13.42 -1.27 -8.18
CA SER A 84 -12.46 -2.24 -8.70
C SER A 84 -13.04 -3.66 -8.63
N VAL A 85 -12.92 -4.42 -9.72
CA VAL A 85 -13.23 -5.86 -9.74
C VAL A 85 -12.02 -6.60 -10.28
N GLY A 86 -11.53 -7.58 -9.52
CA GLY A 86 -10.42 -8.43 -9.91
C GLY A 86 -10.77 -9.92 -9.76
N PHE A 87 -10.15 -10.76 -10.58
CA PHE A 87 -10.24 -12.21 -10.47
C PHE A 87 -8.85 -12.83 -10.61
N ALA A 88 -8.65 -14.01 -10.01
CA ALA A 88 -7.37 -14.72 -9.96
C ALA A 88 -7.37 -15.91 -10.94
N PRO A 89 -7.04 -15.71 -12.23
CA PRO A 89 -7.09 -16.80 -13.21
C PRO A 89 -6.05 -17.88 -12.92
N LYS A 90 -6.38 -19.12 -13.32
CA LYS A 90 -5.54 -20.31 -13.11
C LYS A 90 -4.24 -20.33 -13.93
N PHE A 91 -4.16 -19.55 -15.01
CA PHE A 91 -2.97 -19.52 -15.89
C PHE A 91 -1.83 -18.67 -15.33
N LEU A 92 -2.06 -17.91 -14.25
CA LEU A 92 -1.02 -17.10 -13.60
C LEU A 92 -0.18 -17.99 -12.68
N SER A 93 1.15 -17.93 -12.83
CA SER A 93 2.10 -18.95 -12.35
C SER A 93 2.25 -19.02 -10.83
N GLN A 94 1.97 -17.93 -10.12
CA GLN A 94 2.01 -17.90 -8.65
C GLN A 94 0.72 -18.43 -8.02
N ASN A 95 -0.33 -18.63 -8.82
CA ASN A 95 -1.57 -19.24 -8.35
C ASN A 95 -1.42 -20.77 -8.30
N LYS A 96 -0.71 -21.25 -7.28
CA LYS A 96 -0.48 -22.67 -6.98
C LYS A 96 -1.65 -23.27 -6.20
N GLY A 97 -1.73 -24.59 -6.14
CA GLY A 97 -2.73 -25.28 -5.34
C GLY A 97 -4.07 -25.49 -6.05
N ASP A 98 -5.05 -25.95 -5.27
CA ASP A 98 -6.30 -26.50 -5.78
C ASP A 98 -7.29 -25.43 -6.29
N SER A 99 -8.41 -25.89 -6.84
CA SER A 99 -9.51 -25.01 -7.26
C SER A 99 -10.35 -24.44 -6.10
N HIS A 100 -10.16 -24.90 -4.86
CA HIS A 100 -10.93 -24.47 -3.69
C HIS A 100 -10.28 -23.34 -2.91
N SER A 101 -9.01 -23.04 -3.19
CA SER A 101 -8.31 -21.89 -2.64
C SER A 101 -8.98 -20.58 -3.09
N LYS A 102 -9.20 -19.66 -2.15
CA LYS A 102 -9.90 -18.39 -2.35
C LYS A 102 -9.07 -17.24 -1.79
N ASN A 103 -9.12 -16.09 -2.45
CA ASN A 103 -8.51 -14.86 -1.95
C ASN A 103 -9.45 -13.69 -2.26
N PHE A 104 -10.04 -13.11 -1.22
CA PHE A 104 -10.88 -11.94 -1.31
C PHE A 104 -10.22 -10.78 -0.57
N ASN A 105 -10.00 -9.68 -1.28
CA ASN A 105 -9.40 -8.46 -0.74
C ASN A 105 -10.32 -7.28 -0.99
N PHE A 106 -10.67 -6.57 0.07
CA PHE A 106 -11.38 -5.30 0.00
C PHE A 106 -10.55 -4.23 0.70
N ASN A 107 -10.20 -3.18 -0.01
CA ASN A 107 -9.44 -2.05 0.52
C ASN A 107 -10.11 -0.75 0.09
N THR A 108 -10.38 0.13 1.04
CA THR A 108 -10.91 1.47 0.75
C THR A 108 -10.15 2.53 1.53
N ARG A 109 -10.16 3.75 1.01
CA ARG A 109 -9.45 4.88 1.62
C ARG A 109 -10.23 6.17 1.44
N PHE A 110 -10.46 6.84 2.55
CA PHE A 110 -11.14 8.13 2.63
C PHE A 110 -10.14 9.23 2.92
N TYR A 111 -10.39 10.40 2.34
CA TYR A 111 -9.56 11.59 2.53
C TYR A 111 -10.44 12.73 3.03
N TYR A 112 -10.10 13.29 4.19
CA TYR A 112 -10.72 14.50 4.70
C TYR A 112 -9.64 15.53 5.02
N LYS A 113 -9.53 16.54 4.16
CA LYS A 113 -8.43 17.53 4.20
C LYS A 113 -7.07 16.80 4.18
N LYS A 114 -6.35 16.83 5.30
CA LYS A 114 -5.04 16.20 5.50
C LYS A 114 -5.12 14.81 6.12
N TRP A 115 -6.28 14.42 6.61
CA TRP A 115 -6.50 13.13 7.23
C TRP A 115 -6.81 12.08 6.17
N MET A 116 -6.22 10.91 6.36
CA MET A 116 -6.43 9.75 5.52
C MET A 116 -6.82 8.57 6.40
N GLN A 117 -7.99 8.00 6.13
CA GLN A 117 -8.46 6.79 6.79
C GLN A 117 -8.48 5.66 5.78
N SER A 118 -7.84 4.54 6.10
CA SER A 118 -7.92 3.32 5.31
C SER A 118 -8.69 2.24 6.06
N PHE A 119 -9.31 1.34 5.30
CA PHE A 119 -9.91 0.11 5.79
C PHE A 119 -9.51 -1.03 4.86
N THR A 120 -9.15 -2.16 5.47
CA THR A 120 -8.67 -3.37 4.82
C THR A 120 -9.41 -4.57 5.38
N PHE A 121 -9.92 -5.39 4.48
CA PHE A 121 -10.49 -6.70 4.76
C PHE A 121 -9.86 -7.70 3.79
N ILE A 122 -9.24 -8.74 4.33
CA ILE A 122 -8.58 -9.81 3.58
C ILE A 122 -9.13 -11.13 4.12
N ASN A 123 -9.64 -11.97 3.24
CA ASN A 123 -10.06 -13.32 3.56
C ASN A 123 -9.40 -14.30 2.58
N GLN A 124 -8.60 -15.21 3.13
CA GLN A 124 -7.82 -16.16 2.34
C GLN A 124 -8.17 -17.58 2.77
N LYS A 125 -8.24 -18.49 1.80
CA LYS A 125 -8.35 -19.93 1.99
C LYS A 125 -7.31 -20.60 1.10
N GLY A 126 -6.58 -21.57 1.67
CA GLY A 126 -5.60 -22.37 0.97
C GLY A 126 -4.21 -21.74 1.04
N PHE A 127 -3.31 -22.43 1.71
CA PHE A 127 -1.93 -22.05 1.91
C PHE A 127 -1.01 -23.20 1.53
N TYR A 128 0.27 -22.90 1.39
CA TYR A 128 1.32 -23.91 1.37
C TYR A 128 2.46 -23.47 2.29
N ILE A 129 3.07 -24.46 2.93
CA ILE A 129 4.32 -24.32 3.65
C ILE A 129 5.45 -24.46 2.64
N SER A 130 6.42 -23.54 2.72
CA SER A 130 7.67 -23.61 1.97
C SER A 130 8.85 -23.54 2.95
N ASP A 131 9.63 -24.61 2.97
CA ASP A 131 10.92 -24.74 3.62
C ASP A 131 11.92 -25.37 2.63
N ASP A 132 13.23 -25.24 2.86
CA ASP A 132 14.30 -25.62 1.94
C ASP A 132 14.22 -27.10 1.48
N ASN A 133 13.56 -27.97 2.26
CA ASN A 133 13.37 -29.39 1.95
C ASN A 133 11.92 -29.88 1.99
N ILE A 134 10.96 -29.06 2.41
CA ILE A 134 9.56 -29.48 2.62
C ILE A 134 8.60 -28.49 1.95
N THR A 135 7.76 -29.00 1.06
CA THR A 135 6.58 -28.30 0.58
C THR A 135 5.33 -29.07 1.00
N ALA A 136 4.53 -28.49 1.89
CA ALA A 136 3.27 -29.09 2.34
C ALA A 136 2.09 -28.18 1.98
N GLN A 137 0.98 -28.77 1.54
CA GLN A 137 -0.24 -28.02 1.19
C GLN A 137 -1.17 -27.97 2.40
N LEU A 138 -1.72 -26.80 2.68
CA LEU A 138 -2.74 -26.53 3.68
C LEU A 138 -3.99 -25.98 2.96
N PRO A 139 -4.70 -26.82 2.17
CA PRO A 139 -5.79 -26.36 1.31
C PRO A 139 -6.99 -25.81 2.09
N ASP A 140 -7.16 -26.25 3.34
CA ASP A 140 -8.29 -25.86 4.18
C ASP A 140 -8.00 -24.75 5.19
N MET A 141 -6.72 -24.40 5.39
CA MET A 141 -6.32 -23.28 6.24
C MET A 141 -6.95 -21.98 5.74
N ARG A 142 -7.43 -21.17 6.69
CA ARG A 142 -8.07 -19.90 6.46
C ARG A 142 -7.44 -18.80 7.29
N THR A 143 -7.42 -17.61 6.73
CA THR A 143 -7.08 -16.40 7.48
C THR A 143 -8.07 -15.29 7.16
N THR A 144 -8.43 -14.53 8.18
CA THR A 144 -9.25 -13.32 8.03
C THR A 144 -8.55 -12.17 8.72
N LYS A 145 -8.17 -11.15 7.96
CA LYS A 145 -7.56 -9.92 8.47
C LYS A 145 -8.50 -8.75 8.25
N ILE A 146 -8.80 -8.00 9.29
CA ILE A 146 -9.66 -6.82 9.27
C ILE A 146 -8.92 -5.70 10.00
N GLY A 147 -8.90 -4.51 9.42
CA GLY A 147 -8.26 -3.38 10.08
C GLY A 147 -8.18 -2.16 9.19
N GLY A 148 -7.25 -1.29 9.52
CA GLY A 148 -7.07 -0.05 8.78
C GLY A 148 -6.02 0.84 9.41
N SER A 149 -5.92 2.05 8.88
CA SER A 149 -4.98 3.04 9.37
C SER A 149 -5.49 4.46 9.27
N THR A 150 -5.04 5.29 10.18
CA THR A 150 -5.27 6.73 10.19
C THR A 150 -3.93 7.43 10.00
N ALA A 151 -3.84 8.31 9.01
CA ALA A 151 -2.62 9.06 8.73
C ALA A 151 -2.89 10.55 8.53
N TYR A 152 -1.86 11.37 8.74
CA TYR A 152 -1.94 12.82 8.57
C TYR A 152 -0.88 13.34 7.59
N VAL A 153 -1.30 14.00 6.52
CA VAL A 153 -0.40 14.59 5.51
C VAL A 153 -0.01 16.01 5.92
N PHE A 154 1.20 16.22 6.42
CA PHE A 154 1.66 17.53 6.88
C PHE A 154 1.79 18.57 5.76
N ASN A 155 2.34 18.19 4.60
CA ASN A 155 2.64 19.13 3.52
C ASN A 155 1.49 19.28 2.51
N ASN A 156 0.93 20.49 2.40
CA ASN A 156 -0.14 20.83 1.45
C ASN A 156 0.25 20.72 -0.02
N LYS A 157 1.55 20.78 -0.32
CA LYS A 157 2.09 20.72 -1.68
C LYS A 157 2.24 19.29 -2.18
N PHE A 158 2.12 18.31 -1.31
CA PHE A 158 2.30 16.90 -1.62
C PHE A 158 0.94 16.22 -1.83
N SER A 159 0.76 15.58 -2.98
CA SER A 159 -0.39 14.72 -3.24
C SER A 159 -0.05 13.26 -2.95
N PHE A 160 -0.52 12.74 -1.82
CA PHE A 160 -0.47 11.31 -1.54
C PHE A 160 -1.33 10.52 -2.54
N LYS A 161 -2.43 11.13 -3.02
CA LYS A 161 -3.28 10.54 -4.04
C LYS A 161 -2.51 10.24 -5.32
N THR A 162 -1.52 11.03 -5.72
CA THR A 162 -0.66 10.66 -6.86
C THR A 162 0.05 9.31 -6.69
N LEU A 163 0.35 8.89 -5.46
CA LEU A 163 0.94 7.58 -5.19
C LEU A 163 -0.10 6.46 -5.28
N VAL A 164 -1.29 6.67 -4.76
CA VAL A 164 -2.22 5.56 -4.47
C VAL A 164 -3.49 5.56 -5.30
N SER A 165 -3.84 6.69 -5.92
CA SER A 165 -4.94 6.84 -6.87
C SER A 165 -4.49 7.58 -8.14
N GLN A 166 -5.34 7.60 -9.16
CA GLN A 166 -5.01 8.11 -10.49
C GLN A 166 -5.80 9.40 -10.78
N ASN A 167 -6.42 9.94 -9.72
CA ASN A 167 -7.25 11.13 -9.74
C ASN A 167 -6.47 12.42 -9.52
N GLU A 168 -5.24 12.33 -9.03
CA GLU A 168 -4.35 13.49 -8.89
C GLU A 168 -2.97 13.18 -9.46
N TRP A 169 -2.38 14.15 -10.15
CA TRP A 169 -1.03 14.08 -10.68
C TRP A 169 -0.18 15.21 -10.10
N GLN A 170 0.91 14.84 -9.42
CA GLN A 170 1.89 15.80 -8.93
C GLN A 170 2.64 16.43 -10.11
N THR A 171 2.59 17.76 -10.22
CA THR A 171 3.23 18.54 -11.29
C THR A 171 4.60 19.08 -10.89
N LYS A 172 4.87 19.20 -9.58
CA LYS A 172 6.14 19.66 -9.00
C LYS A 172 6.60 18.71 -7.91
N SER A 173 7.89 18.39 -7.87
CA SER A 173 8.43 17.52 -6.83
C SER A 173 8.11 18.03 -5.42
N SER A 174 7.66 17.15 -4.56
CA SER A 174 7.29 17.47 -3.18
C SER A 174 7.29 16.19 -2.34
N GLY A 175 7.54 16.33 -1.03
CA GLY A 175 7.37 15.25 -0.07
C GLY A 175 6.56 15.67 1.13
N SER A 176 6.16 14.70 1.95
CA SER A 176 5.49 14.95 3.22
C SER A 176 5.93 13.94 4.25
N PHE A 177 6.11 14.43 5.48
CA PHE A 177 6.02 13.60 6.66
C PHE A 177 4.55 13.17 6.84
N ILE A 178 4.32 11.87 7.08
CA ILE A 178 2.99 11.27 7.19
C ILE A 178 3.01 10.22 8.32
N PRO A 179 2.85 10.60 9.59
CA PRO A 179 2.70 9.61 10.64
C PRO A 179 1.40 8.83 10.43
N THR A 180 1.48 7.52 10.63
CA THR A 180 0.37 6.59 10.40
C THR A 180 0.18 5.73 11.64
N PHE A 181 -1.03 5.73 12.17
CA PHE A 181 -1.47 4.78 13.18
C PHE A 181 -2.21 3.63 12.47
N SER A 182 -1.86 2.39 12.76
CA SER A 182 -2.52 1.22 12.17
C SER A 182 -3.07 0.30 13.25
N PHE A 183 -4.19 -0.33 12.95
CA PHE A 183 -4.82 -1.34 13.78
C PHE A 183 -5.33 -2.49 12.92
N TYR A 184 -4.93 -3.71 13.25
CA TYR A 184 -5.36 -4.93 12.57
C TYR A 184 -5.74 -6.01 13.56
N TYR A 185 -6.80 -6.73 13.22
CA TYR A 185 -7.16 -8.01 13.78
C TYR A 185 -6.94 -9.08 12.72
N THR A 186 -6.29 -10.18 13.07
CA THR A 186 -6.12 -11.34 12.22
C THR A 186 -6.54 -12.59 12.95
N ASN A 187 -7.49 -13.33 12.39
CA ASN A 187 -7.81 -14.68 12.80
C ASN A 187 -7.10 -15.67 11.86
N ILE A 188 -6.42 -16.66 12.44
CA ILE A 188 -5.74 -17.74 11.72
C ILE A 188 -6.35 -19.07 12.16
N ASP A 189 -6.90 -19.82 11.21
CA ASP A 189 -7.55 -21.09 11.44
C ASP A 189 -6.93 -22.15 10.52
N LEU A 190 -6.26 -23.15 11.11
CA LEU A 190 -5.73 -24.29 10.36
C LEU A 190 -6.84 -25.17 9.79
N ASN A 191 -8.05 -25.07 10.35
CA ASN A 191 -9.25 -25.78 9.95
C ASN A 191 -9.06 -27.31 9.97
N THR A 192 -8.37 -27.78 11.03
CA THR A 192 -8.18 -29.19 11.37
C THR A 192 -8.91 -29.50 12.69
N PRO A 193 -9.36 -30.75 12.94
CA PRO A 193 -10.17 -31.07 14.12
C PRO A 193 -9.51 -30.74 15.46
N ASP A 194 -8.18 -30.77 15.51
CA ASP A 194 -7.39 -30.63 16.74
C ASP A 194 -6.82 -29.21 16.94
N ALA A 195 -7.02 -28.30 15.98
CA ALA A 195 -6.50 -26.94 16.04
C ALA A 195 -7.58 -25.95 16.49
N THR A 196 -7.23 -25.11 17.46
CA THR A 196 -8.05 -23.94 17.82
C THR A 196 -7.60 -22.75 16.96
N PRO A 197 -8.52 -21.94 16.41
CA PRO A 197 -8.15 -20.71 15.73
C PRO A 197 -7.41 -19.76 16.68
N GLY A 198 -6.36 -19.10 16.21
CA GLY A 198 -5.63 -18.07 16.94
C GLY A 198 -6.06 -16.67 16.52
N ASP A 199 -6.17 -15.78 17.49
CA ASP A 199 -6.53 -14.38 17.32
C ASP A 199 -5.35 -13.45 17.58
N ILE A 200 -5.09 -12.56 16.63
CA ILE A 200 -3.93 -11.67 16.64
C ILE A 200 -4.39 -10.23 16.52
N TYR A 201 -3.99 -9.37 17.45
CA TYR A 201 -4.26 -7.94 17.43
C TYR A 201 -2.96 -7.15 17.30
N VAL A 202 -2.88 -6.30 16.29
CA VAL A 202 -1.72 -5.46 15.99
C VAL A 202 -2.11 -4.00 16.08
N PHE A 203 -1.35 -3.23 16.86
CA PHE A 203 -1.45 -1.77 16.96
C PHE A 203 -0.09 -1.16 16.72
N THR A 204 0.05 -0.24 15.77
CA THR A 204 1.33 0.37 15.45
C THR A 204 1.23 1.87 15.22
N LEU A 205 2.33 2.57 15.53
CA LEU A 205 2.55 3.95 15.13
C LEU A 205 3.83 4.02 14.29
N ALA A 206 3.68 4.40 13.02
CA ALA A 206 4.75 4.47 12.06
C ALA A 206 4.93 5.91 11.55
N PRO A 207 5.94 6.66 12.02
CA PRO A 207 6.41 7.83 11.30
C PRO A 207 6.86 7.41 9.89
N SER A 208 6.41 8.16 8.89
CA SER A 208 6.78 7.89 7.50
C SER A 208 7.11 9.16 6.74
N TYR A 209 7.90 9.03 5.69
CA TYR A 209 8.18 10.10 4.75
C TYR A 209 7.94 9.61 3.33
N PHE A 210 7.10 10.33 2.60
CA PHE A 210 6.80 10.08 1.20
C PHE A 210 7.30 11.22 0.32
N TYR A 211 7.75 10.89 -0.89
CA TYR A 211 8.27 11.84 -1.85
C TYR A 211 7.81 11.51 -3.27
N ASN A 212 7.27 12.51 -3.95
CA ASN A 212 6.94 12.50 -5.37
C ASN A 212 8.05 13.26 -6.11
N PHE A 213 8.87 12.54 -6.88
CA PHE A 213 9.90 13.11 -7.74
C PHE A 213 9.38 13.22 -9.18
N VAL A 214 9.08 14.44 -9.60
CA VAL A 214 8.64 14.76 -10.96
C VAL A 214 9.87 14.87 -11.87
N ILE A 215 10.08 13.85 -12.70
CA ILE A 215 11.21 13.77 -13.63
C ILE A 215 10.95 14.62 -14.88
N SER A 216 9.70 14.62 -15.33
CA SER A 216 9.20 15.46 -16.43
C SER A 216 7.71 15.69 -16.22
N ASP A 217 7.10 16.55 -17.04
CA ASP A 217 5.66 16.81 -17.00
C ASP A 217 4.79 15.54 -17.12
N ARG A 218 5.37 14.43 -17.59
CA ARG A 218 4.67 13.17 -17.85
C ARG A 218 5.17 11.98 -17.03
N VAL A 219 6.32 12.08 -16.35
CA VAL A 219 6.95 10.95 -15.66
C VAL A 219 7.28 11.33 -14.24
N LEU A 220 6.90 10.47 -13.31
CA LEU A 220 7.15 10.64 -11.88
C LEU A 220 7.61 9.32 -11.25
N ILE A 221 8.54 9.44 -10.31
CA ILE A 221 8.85 8.39 -9.35
C ILE A 221 8.30 8.83 -7.99
N GLY A 222 7.45 8.00 -7.42
CA GLY A 222 6.95 8.14 -6.08
C GLY A 222 7.61 7.14 -5.15
N THR A 223 8.03 7.55 -3.97
CA THR A 223 8.58 6.64 -2.96
C THR A 223 8.09 7.00 -1.57
N GLY A 224 8.08 6.05 -0.67
CA GLY A 224 7.91 6.32 0.75
C GLY A 224 8.46 5.20 1.61
N ILE A 225 8.89 5.57 2.80
CA ILE A 225 9.37 4.64 3.81
C ILE A 225 8.70 4.98 5.14
N ALA A 226 8.32 3.97 5.90
CA ALA A 226 7.89 4.10 7.28
C ALA A 226 8.66 3.11 8.16
N LEU A 227 9.01 3.55 9.36
CA LEU A 227 9.55 2.70 10.41
C LEU A 227 8.72 2.96 11.66
N GLY A 228 8.09 1.92 12.18
CA GLY A 228 7.14 2.03 13.27
C GLY A 228 7.41 1.05 14.39
N VAL A 229 6.80 1.35 15.53
CA VAL A 229 6.78 0.48 16.70
C VAL A 229 5.34 0.31 17.15
N GLY A 230 5.08 -0.79 17.83
CA GLY A 230 3.75 -1.16 18.22
C GLY A 230 3.71 -2.32 19.19
N ILE A 231 2.49 -2.82 19.38
CA ILE A 231 2.17 -3.95 20.23
C ILE A 231 1.44 -4.96 19.38
N ASN A 232 1.78 -6.23 19.57
CA ASN A 232 1.08 -7.36 19.03
C ASN A 232 0.59 -8.24 20.17
N ASP A 233 -0.67 -8.62 20.16
CA ASP A 233 -1.27 -9.56 21.11
C ASP A 233 -1.69 -10.82 20.37
N ILE A 234 -1.20 -11.99 20.80
CA ILE A 234 -1.62 -13.31 20.28
C ILE A 234 -2.32 -14.04 21.42
N ASP A 235 -3.62 -14.27 21.30
CA ASP A 235 -4.42 -15.00 22.29
C ASP A 235 -4.24 -14.51 23.75
N GLY A 236 -3.97 -13.21 23.94
CA GLY A 236 -3.75 -12.58 25.26
C GLY A 236 -2.28 -12.41 25.66
N ASP A 237 -1.33 -12.93 24.89
CA ASP A 237 0.10 -12.73 25.09
C ASP A 237 0.60 -11.55 24.25
N SER A 238 0.89 -10.44 24.92
CA SER A 238 1.33 -9.19 24.30
C SER A 238 2.86 -9.10 24.18
N SER A 239 3.34 -8.68 23.02
CA SER A 239 4.75 -8.45 22.70
C SER A 239 4.97 -7.12 21.98
N ALA A 240 6.21 -6.62 22.00
CA ALA A 240 6.60 -5.52 21.14
C ALA A 240 6.59 -5.96 19.66
N LEU A 241 6.29 -5.00 18.79
CA LEU A 241 6.23 -5.19 17.34
C LEU A 241 6.93 -4.04 16.62
N TYR A 242 7.73 -4.36 15.62
CA TYR A 242 8.35 -3.41 14.70
C TYR A 242 7.63 -3.45 13.36
N GLN A 243 7.39 -2.28 12.78
CA GLN A 243 6.79 -2.13 11.46
C GLN A 243 7.80 -1.50 10.49
N ALA A 244 7.89 -2.04 9.28
CA ALA A 244 8.62 -1.43 8.18
C ALA A 244 7.73 -1.38 6.93
N ASP A 245 7.56 -0.18 6.39
CA ASP A 245 6.82 0.02 5.14
C ASP A 245 7.75 0.56 4.07
N PHE A 246 7.61 0.04 2.86
CA PHE A 246 8.25 0.59 1.69
C PHE A 246 7.25 0.70 0.53
N ASN A 247 7.24 1.86 -0.09
CA ASN A 247 6.39 2.19 -1.24
C ASN A 247 7.29 2.71 -2.35
N LEU A 248 7.09 2.20 -3.56
CA LEU A 248 7.74 2.65 -4.78
C LEU A 248 6.72 2.65 -5.91
N LYS A 249 6.72 3.71 -6.71
CA LYS A 249 5.87 3.86 -7.88
C LYS A 249 6.63 4.53 -9.00
N LEU A 250 6.58 3.95 -10.19
CA LEU A 250 6.94 4.62 -11.43
C LEU A 250 5.66 4.86 -12.21
N ALA A 251 5.40 6.12 -12.55
CA ALA A 251 4.16 6.51 -13.21
C ALA A 251 4.41 7.36 -14.45
N TYR A 252 3.64 7.08 -15.50
CA TYR A 252 3.51 7.88 -16.70
C TYR A 252 2.10 8.45 -16.77
N ASN A 253 1.97 9.75 -17.08
CA ASN A 253 0.69 10.42 -17.16
C ASN A 253 0.61 11.41 -18.32
N LYS A 254 -0.49 11.30 -19.08
CA LYS A 254 -1.08 12.30 -19.96
C LYS A 254 -2.50 12.55 -19.50
N ASP A 255 -3.13 13.62 -19.99
CA ASP A 255 -4.49 13.96 -19.59
C ASP A 255 -5.52 12.85 -19.87
N ARG A 256 -5.35 12.11 -20.96
CA ARG A 256 -6.25 11.00 -21.31
C ARG A 256 -5.68 9.61 -21.06
N PHE A 257 -4.36 9.42 -20.99
CA PHE A 257 -3.76 8.10 -20.83
C PHE A 257 -2.78 8.10 -19.68
N PHE A 258 -2.77 7.03 -18.89
CA PHE A 258 -1.77 6.83 -17.85
C PHE A 258 -1.39 5.36 -17.74
N ALA A 259 -0.20 5.13 -17.22
CA ALA A 259 0.25 3.80 -16.83
C ALA A 259 1.17 3.92 -15.62
N PHE A 260 1.21 2.91 -14.77
CA PHE A 260 2.13 2.87 -13.65
C PHE A 260 2.45 1.44 -13.23
N ALA A 261 3.62 1.31 -12.61
CA ALA A 261 4.02 0.15 -11.83
C ALA A 261 4.24 0.62 -10.39
N SER A 262 3.78 -0.15 -9.40
CA SER A 262 4.05 0.13 -8.00
C SER A 262 4.33 -1.12 -7.20
N ILE A 263 5.23 -1.01 -6.25
CA ILE A 263 5.57 -2.01 -5.24
C ILE A 263 5.26 -1.39 -3.89
N ASN A 264 4.49 -2.09 -3.07
CA ASN A 264 4.23 -1.71 -1.68
C ASN A 264 4.50 -2.93 -0.81
N THR A 265 5.27 -2.76 0.25
CA THR A 265 5.52 -3.79 1.26
C THR A 265 5.28 -3.22 2.64
N VAL A 266 4.64 -4.02 3.48
CA VAL A 266 4.41 -3.74 4.89
C VAL A 266 4.82 -5.01 5.63
N SER A 267 5.82 -4.88 6.49
CA SER A 267 6.33 -5.99 7.30
C SER A 267 6.14 -5.67 8.77
N PHE A 268 5.61 -6.63 9.51
CA PHE A 268 5.49 -6.62 10.96
C PHE A 268 6.37 -7.73 11.52
N ALA A 269 7.33 -7.35 12.36
CA ALA A 269 8.26 -8.26 12.99
C ALA A 269 8.14 -8.18 14.52
N GLN A 270 7.97 -9.32 15.17
CA GLN A 270 7.96 -9.40 16.62
C GLN A 270 9.38 -9.29 17.18
N ASP A 271 9.48 -8.88 18.44
CA ASP A 271 10.74 -8.85 19.17
C ASP A 271 11.39 -10.26 19.25
N ASP A 272 12.72 -10.31 19.16
CA ASP A 272 13.49 -11.55 19.10
C ASP A 272 13.35 -12.42 20.35
N THR A 273 12.89 -11.85 21.47
CA THR A 273 12.60 -12.55 22.73
C THR A 273 11.36 -13.44 22.68
N VAL A 274 10.47 -13.25 21.69
CA VAL A 274 9.27 -14.08 21.50
C VAL A 274 9.65 -15.38 20.82
N ASN A 275 9.09 -16.52 21.27
CA ASN A 275 9.32 -17.82 20.63
C ASN A 275 8.10 -18.74 20.84
N PRO A 276 7.43 -19.22 19.78
CA PRO A 276 7.69 -18.95 18.37
C PRO A 276 7.23 -17.54 17.94
N ARG A 277 7.97 -16.90 17.02
CA ARG A 277 7.60 -15.61 16.43
C ARG A 277 6.68 -15.80 15.24
N LEU A 278 5.70 -14.92 15.10
CA LEU A 278 4.83 -14.84 13.93
C LEU A 278 5.00 -13.48 13.24
N ASN A 279 5.85 -13.45 12.23
CA ASN A 279 6.05 -12.27 11.40
C ASN A 279 5.03 -12.25 10.27
N ASP A 280 4.54 -11.05 9.95
CA ASP A 280 3.50 -10.83 8.95
C ASP A 280 4.04 -9.90 7.86
N ASN A 281 3.99 -10.35 6.61
CA ASN A 281 4.50 -9.59 5.49
C ASN A 281 3.46 -9.50 4.37
N ILE A 282 3.05 -8.28 4.07
CA ILE A 282 2.18 -7.95 2.96
C ILE A 282 3.05 -7.33 1.87
N ALA A 283 3.14 -7.99 0.72
CA ALA A 283 3.81 -7.47 -0.47
C ALA A 283 2.82 -7.38 -1.63
N THR A 284 2.73 -6.20 -2.24
CA THR A 284 1.85 -5.91 -3.36
C THR A 284 2.63 -5.32 -4.53
N LEU A 285 2.67 -6.03 -5.65
CA LEU A 285 3.03 -5.50 -6.96
C LEU A 285 1.75 -5.16 -7.74
N LYS A 286 1.66 -3.94 -8.26
CA LYS A 286 0.54 -3.51 -9.12
C LYS A 286 1.07 -2.90 -10.40
N LEU A 287 0.64 -3.44 -11.53
CA LEU A 287 0.84 -2.88 -12.86
C LEU A 287 -0.51 -2.42 -13.38
N SER A 288 -0.61 -1.22 -13.94
CA SER A 288 -1.88 -0.73 -14.44
C SER A 288 -1.70 0.24 -15.59
N ALA A 289 -2.64 0.17 -16.55
CA ALA A 289 -2.76 1.12 -17.64
C ALA A 289 -4.23 1.50 -17.80
N GLY A 290 -4.48 2.77 -18.11
CA GLY A 290 -5.85 3.28 -18.17
C GLY A 290 -6.01 4.50 -19.04
N TYR A 291 -7.29 4.84 -19.23
CA TYR A 291 -7.74 5.95 -20.03
C TYR A 291 -8.77 6.79 -19.28
N ARG A 292 -8.73 8.11 -19.48
CA ARG A 292 -9.65 9.09 -18.90
C ARG A 292 -10.60 9.61 -19.96
N PHE A 293 -11.89 9.47 -19.71
CA PHE A 293 -12.98 9.88 -20.57
C PHE A 293 -13.69 11.10 -20.00
N ASP A 294 -14.20 11.95 -20.89
CA ASP A 294 -15.14 12.99 -20.52
C ASP A 294 -16.48 12.34 -20.13
N PRO A 295 -17.05 12.63 -18.96
CA PRO A 295 -18.31 12.04 -18.53
C PRO A 295 -19.47 12.48 -19.45
N PRO A 296 -20.42 11.58 -19.80
CA PRO A 296 -21.64 11.98 -20.48
C PRO A 296 -22.42 13.03 -19.66
N LYS A 297 -23.07 13.99 -20.33
CA LYS A 297 -23.82 15.08 -19.65
C LYS A 297 -24.79 14.56 -18.58
N LYS A 298 -25.53 13.50 -18.88
CA LYS A 298 -26.48 12.86 -17.94
C LYS A 298 -25.82 12.33 -16.67
N VAL A 299 -24.63 11.74 -16.77
CA VAL A 299 -23.88 11.21 -15.60
C VAL A 299 -23.42 12.37 -14.70
N LYS A 300 -22.94 13.45 -15.33
CA LYS A 300 -22.55 14.67 -14.62
C LYS A 300 -23.74 15.29 -13.86
N GLU A 301 -24.89 15.43 -14.52
CA GLU A 301 -26.12 15.99 -13.91
C GLU A 301 -26.62 15.16 -12.73
N ILE A 302 -26.60 13.83 -12.83
CA ILE A 302 -27.01 12.93 -11.73
C ILE A 302 -26.09 13.13 -10.53
N TYR A 303 -24.77 13.15 -10.75
CA TYR A 303 -23.83 13.37 -9.66
C TYR A 303 -24.05 14.74 -9.02
N ASP A 304 -24.16 15.81 -9.81
CA ASP A 304 -24.28 17.16 -9.28
C ASP A 304 -25.56 17.33 -8.45
N LYS A 305 -26.67 16.68 -8.83
CA LYS A 305 -27.91 16.60 -8.03
C LYS A 305 -27.73 15.85 -6.70
N VAL A 306 -26.96 14.75 -6.71
CA VAL A 306 -26.66 13.98 -5.49
C VAL A 306 -25.78 14.82 -4.56
N ASN A 307 -24.75 15.47 -5.09
CA ASN A 307 -23.81 16.30 -4.34
C ASN A 307 -24.52 17.45 -3.62
N GLN A 308 -25.43 18.16 -4.30
CA GLN A 308 -26.24 19.22 -3.72
C GLN A 308 -27.11 18.76 -2.55
N LYS A 309 -27.55 17.50 -2.51
CA LYS A 309 -28.36 16.96 -1.41
C LYS A 309 -27.53 16.53 -0.20
N ILE A 310 -26.28 16.11 -0.41
CA ILE A 310 -25.41 15.55 0.63
C ILE A 310 -24.35 16.53 1.16
N GLY A 311 -24.22 17.72 0.56
CA GLY A 311 -23.32 18.77 1.02
C GLY A 311 -21.83 18.48 0.79
N LEU A 312 -21.52 17.61 -0.17
CA LEU A 312 -20.17 17.38 -0.71
C LEU A 312 -19.98 18.15 -2.02
#